data_AF-G5D6Q6-F1
#
_entry.id   AF-G5D6Q6-F1
#
_cell.length_a   1.000
_cell.length_b   1.000
_cell.length_c   1.000
_cell.angle_alpha   90.00
_cell.angle_beta   90.00
_cell.angle_gamma   90.00
#
_symmetry.space_group_name_H-M   'P 1'
#
loop_
_entity.id
_entity.type
_entity.pdbx_description
1 polymer ?
#
loop_
_entity_poly.entity_id
_entity_poly.type
_entity_poly.pdbx_seq_one_letter_code
_entity_poly.pdbx_strand_id
1 'polypeptide(L)'
;MNNEFSTAAFRFGHTLVQGTLRLFSATGQVSNIQLRDHFNSPHLIQNNPQALDMIIRSFARLAIQQFDPFITQDLTNHLFQTPRFNFGMDLMSLNIHRGRDHG
;
A
#
# COMPACT_ATOMS: atom_id res chain seq x y z
N MET A 1 8.15 21.38 -9.98
CA MET A 1 7.76 19.96 -10.13
C MET A 1 7.05 19.85 -11.46
N ASN A 2 7.56 19.07 -12.40
CA ASN A 2 6.99 19.01 -13.75
C ASN A 2 5.83 18.01 -13.82
N ASN A 3 4.97 18.16 -14.81
CA ASN A 3 3.76 17.35 -14.98
C ASN A 3 4.12 15.86 -15.14
N GLU A 4 5.05 15.57 -16.05
CA GLU A 4 5.54 14.22 -16.36
C GLU A 4 6.15 13.51 -15.14
N PHE A 5 6.79 14.26 -14.25
CA PHE A 5 7.36 13.69 -13.04
C PHE A 5 6.26 13.22 -12.07
N SER A 6 5.22 14.04 -11.86
CA SER A 6 4.15 13.75 -10.89
C SER A 6 3.08 12.78 -11.43
N THR A 7 2.83 12.79 -12.74
CA THR A 7 1.78 11.98 -13.36
C THR A 7 2.27 10.62 -13.84
N ALA A 8 3.56 10.48 -14.16
CA ALA A 8 4.14 9.24 -14.65
C ALA A 8 5.36 8.80 -13.82
N ALA A 9 6.48 9.53 -13.89
CA ALA A 9 7.78 9.01 -13.45
C ALA A 9 7.79 8.60 -11.97
N PHE A 10 7.32 9.46 -11.07
CA PHE A 10 7.35 9.21 -9.62
C PHE A 10 6.33 8.17 -9.16
N ARG A 11 5.46 7.68 -10.05
CA ARG A 11 4.48 6.62 -9.74
C ARG A 11 5.06 5.22 -9.81
N PHE A 12 6.32 5.07 -10.22
CA PHE A 12 7.06 3.81 -10.09
C PHE A 12 7.01 3.28 -8.65
N GLY A 13 6.91 4.17 -7.64
CA GLY A 13 6.76 3.79 -6.25
C GLY A 13 5.56 2.88 -5.97
N HIS A 14 4.52 2.89 -6.79
CA HIS A 14 3.37 1.98 -6.63
C HIS A 14 3.72 0.51 -6.90
N THR A 15 4.79 0.21 -7.65
CA THR A 15 5.28 -1.17 -7.83
C THR A 15 6.07 -1.66 -6.61
N LEU A 16 6.57 -0.73 -5.79
CA LEU A 16 7.36 -1.02 -4.58
C LEU A 16 6.49 -1.33 -3.34
N VAL A 17 5.17 -1.19 -3.45
CA VAL A 17 4.23 -1.39 -2.34
C VAL A 17 3.88 -2.87 -2.17
N GLN A 18 4.05 -3.38 -0.95
CA GLN A 18 3.65 -4.74 -0.57
C GLN A 18 2.16 -4.80 -0.23
N GLY A 19 1.48 -5.86 -0.66
CA GLY A 19 0.09 -6.12 -0.27
C GLY A 19 -0.07 -6.60 1.17
N THR A 20 0.89 -7.39 1.66
CA THR A 20 0.88 -7.90 3.04
C THR A 20 2.06 -7.32 3.81
N LEU A 21 1.81 -6.78 5.00
CA LEU A 21 2.86 -6.35 5.91
C LEU A 21 2.95 -7.31 7.09
N ARG A 22 4.14 -7.89 7.30
CA ARG A 22 4.45 -8.66 8.51
C ARG A 22 4.77 -7.66 9.63
N LEU A 23 4.13 -7.81 10.78
CA LEU A 23 4.33 -7.00 11.98
C LEU A 23 5.14 -7.76 13.03
N PHE A 24 6.11 -7.09 13.64
CA PHE A 24 7.00 -7.69 14.64
C PHE A 24 6.82 -7.03 16.02
N SER A 25 6.35 -7.80 17.01
CA SER A 25 6.26 -7.32 18.39
C SER A 25 7.63 -7.22 19.06
N ALA A 26 7.71 -6.53 20.20
CA ALA A 26 8.92 -6.49 21.01
C ALA A 26 9.30 -7.87 21.58
N THR A 27 8.32 -8.76 21.78
CA THR A 27 8.50 -10.13 22.32
C THR A 27 8.82 -11.16 21.24
N GLY A 28 8.96 -10.75 19.98
CA GLY A 28 9.25 -11.64 18.85
C GLY A 28 8.02 -12.32 18.24
N GLN A 29 6.81 -11.97 18.67
CA GLN A 29 5.59 -12.42 18.01
C GLN A 29 5.47 -11.76 16.63
N VAL A 30 5.00 -12.55 15.65
CA VAL A 30 4.80 -12.11 14.27
C VAL A 30 3.32 -12.24 13.92
N SER A 31 2.77 -11.18 13.35
CA SER A 31 1.43 -11.18 12.75
C SER A 31 1.47 -10.58 11.35
N ASN A 32 0.41 -10.74 10.56
CA ASN A 32 0.31 -10.18 9.22
C ASN A 32 -0.94 -9.30 9.12
N ILE A 33 -0.83 -8.23 8.35
CA ILE A 33 -1.96 -7.39 7.95
C ILE A 33 -2.00 -7.26 6.43
N GLN A 34 -3.18 -7.08 5.87
CA GLN A 34 -3.37 -6.78 4.44
C GLN A 34 -3.56 -5.29 4.24
N LEU A 35 -2.87 -4.72 3.25
CA LEU A 35 -2.91 -3.29 2.95
C LEU A 35 -4.34 -2.82 2.64
N ARG A 36 -5.12 -3.64 1.93
CA ARG A 36 -6.52 -3.36 1.57
C ARG A 36 -7.41 -3.02 2.76
N ASP A 37 -7.11 -3.53 3.95
CA ASP A 37 -7.91 -3.32 5.16
C ASP A 37 -7.52 -2.03 5.92
N HIS A 38 -6.46 -1.35 5.47
CA HIS A 38 -5.83 -0.24 6.19
C HIS A 38 -5.82 1.09 5.43
N PHE A 39 -6.38 1.16 4.23
CA PHE A 39 -6.58 2.43 3.54
C PHE A 39 -7.57 3.33 4.31
N ASN A 40 -7.18 4.56 4.60
CA ASN A 40 -7.99 5.54 5.35
C ASN A 40 -8.57 4.99 6.67
N SER A 41 -7.88 4.05 7.31
CA SER A 41 -8.36 3.33 8.49
C SER A 41 -7.40 3.51 9.67
N PRO A 42 -7.71 4.38 10.65
CA PRO A 42 -6.86 4.60 11.81
C PRO A 42 -6.98 3.49 12.87
N HIS A 43 -7.90 2.54 12.68
CA HIS A 43 -8.31 1.57 13.70
C HIS A 43 -7.16 0.69 14.21
N LEU A 44 -6.21 0.32 13.36
CA LEU A 44 -5.05 -0.48 13.79
C LEU A 44 -4.26 0.23 14.89
N ILE A 45 -3.98 1.52 14.70
CA ILE A 45 -3.20 2.32 15.65
C ILE A 45 -4.05 2.69 16.87
N GLN A 46 -5.34 3.00 16.67
CA GLN A 46 -6.24 3.37 17.77
C GLN A 46 -6.53 2.20 18.72
N ASN A 47 -6.70 0.99 18.19
CA ASN A 47 -7.13 -0.18 18.96
C ASN A 47 -5.95 -0.98 19.55
N ASN A 48 -4.74 -0.79 19.01
CA ASN A 48 -3.54 -1.46 19.51
C ASN A 48 -2.42 -0.44 19.76
N PRO A 49 -2.15 -0.07 21.03
CA PRO A 49 -1.11 0.87 21.41
C PRO A 49 0.31 0.48 20.92
N GLN A 50 0.55 -0.81 20.65
CA GLN A 50 1.86 -1.30 20.18
C GLN A 50 1.98 -1.30 18.65
N ALA A 51 0.90 -1.03 17.91
CA ALA A 51 0.88 -1.18 16.45
C ALA A 51 1.90 -0.29 15.75
N LEU A 52 2.07 0.96 16.19
CA LEU A 52 3.03 1.89 15.60
C LEU A 52 4.47 1.34 15.72
N ASP A 53 4.86 0.88 16.90
CA ASP A 53 6.17 0.28 17.13
C ASP A 53 6.38 -0.97 16.28
N MET A 54 5.35 -1.80 16.14
CA MET A 54 5.39 -2.98 15.28
C MET A 54 5.59 -2.61 13.81
N ILE A 55 4.91 -1.57 13.31
CA ILE A 55 5.05 -1.09 11.93
C ILE A 55 6.46 -0.55 11.70
N ILE A 56 6.97 0.29 12.60
CA ILE A 56 8.34 0.84 12.50
C ILE A 56 9.39 -0.29 12.49
N ARG A 57 9.24 -1.28 13.37
CA ARG A 57 10.10 -2.47 13.42
C ARG A 57 10.06 -3.28 12.13
N SER A 58 8.94 -3.26 11.43
CA SER A 58 8.74 -3.97 10.17
C SER A 58 9.44 -3.23 9.03
N PHE A 59 9.27 -1.91 8.94
CA PHE A 59 9.97 -1.09 7.94
C PHE A 59 11.49 -1.11 8.09
N ALA A 60 12.00 -1.26 9.31
CA ALA A 60 13.44 -1.41 9.55
C ALA A 60 13.98 -2.82 9.19
N ARG A 61 13.12 -3.84 9.06
CA ARG A 61 13.52 -5.25 8.88
C ARG A 61 13.24 -5.79 7.48
N LEU A 62 12.16 -5.35 6.87
CA LEU A 62 11.66 -5.90 5.61
C LEU A 62 12.20 -5.08 4.44
N ALA A 63 12.60 -5.78 3.38
CA ALA A 63 12.85 -5.13 2.10
C ALA A 63 11.53 -4.62 1.50
N ILE A 64 11.63 -3.60 0.64
CA ILE A 64 10.52 -3.16 -0.22
C ILE A 64 10.22 -4.21 -1.30
N GLN A 65 9.07 -4.09 -1.98
CA GLN A 65 8.77 -4.95 -3.12
C GLN A 65 9.78 -4.69 -4.25
N GLN A 66 10.05 -5.73 -5.04
CA GLN A 66 10.92 -5.61 -6.20
C GLN A 66 10.40 -4.56 -7.18
N PHE A 67 11.33 -3.76 -7.73
CA PHE A 67 11.00 -2.90 -8.85
C PHE A 67 10.80 -3.75 -10.12
N ASP A 68 9.55 -3.98 -10.47
CA ASP A 68 9.14 -4.67 -11.70
C ASP A 68 7.81 -4.07 -12.21
N PRO A 69 7.28 -4.54 -13.36
CA PRO A 69 6.00 -4.07 -13.89
C PRO A 69 4.76 -4.54 -13.11
N PHE A 70 4.92 -5.32 -12.04
CA PHE A 70 3.81 -5.88 -11.28
C PHE A 70 3.46 -4.99 -10.10
N ILE A 71 2.17 -4.96 -9.78
CA ILE A 71 1.61 -4.21 -8.66
C ILE A 71 0.74 -5.19 -7.86
N THR A 72 0.77 -5.08 -6.54
CA THR A 72 -0.06 -5.90 -5.66
C THR A 72 -1.56 -5.76 -5.97
N GLN A 73 -2.31 -6.86 -5.80
CA GLN A 73 -3.78 -6.86 -5.95
C GLN A 73 -4.47 -5.88 -5.00
N ASP A 74 -3.85 -5.57 -3.87
CA ASP A 74 -4.36 -4.58 -2.91
C ASP A 74 -4.45 -3.17 -3.52
N LEU A 75 -3.65 -2.88 -4.56
CA LEU A 75 -3.70 -1.63 -5.32
C LEU A 75 -4.43 -1.76 -6.66
N THR A 76 -4.46 -2.93 -7.32
CA THR A 76 -5.11 -3.08 -8.63
C THR A 76 -6.55 -3.58 -8.58
N ASN A 77 -7.02 -4.15 -7.47
CA ASN A 77 -8.39 -4.70 -7.34
C ASN A 77 -9.10 -4.26 -6.07
N HIS A 78 -8.38 -3.76 -5.07
CA HIS A 78 -8.90 -3.50 -3.73
C HIS A 78 -8.53 -2.11 -3.19
N LEU A 79 -8.08 -1.19 -4.06
CA LEU A 79 -7.76 0.17 -3.66
C LEU A 79 -9.03 0.84 -3.10
N PHE A 80 -8.96 1.29 -1.85
CA PHE A 80 -10.11 1.86 -1.12
C PHE A 80 -11.37 0.98 -1.14
N GLN A 81 -11.19 -0.35 -1.12
CA GLN A 81 -12.32 -1.27 -0.96
C GLN A 81 -13.09 -0.94 0.33
N THR A 82 -14.42 -0.97 0.24
CA THR A 82 -15.30 -0.79 1.40
C THR A 82 -15.95 -2.12 1.79
N PRO A 83 -16.37 -2.31 3.06
CA PRO A 83 -17.02 -3.56 3.48
C PRO A 83 -18.29 -3.93 2.70
N ARG A 84 -18.92 -2.96 2.02
CA ARG A 84 -20.12 -3.16 1.21
C ARG A 84 -19.85 -3.98 -0.06
N PHE A 85 -18.63 -3.94 -0.59
CA PHE A 85 -18.29 -4.57 -1.87
C PHE A 85 -17.01 -5.40 -1.73
N ASN A 86 -16.96 -6.53 -2.44
CA ASN A 86 -15.79 -7.42 -2.45
C ASN A 86 -14.70 -6.98 -3.45
N PHE A 87 -14.79 -5.75 -3.95
CA PHE A 87 -13.85 -5.14 -4.89
C PHE A 87 -13.67 -3.65 -4.56
N GLY A 88 -12.55 -3.10 -4.98
CA GLY A 88 -12.21 -1.68 -4.91
C GLY A 88 -11.83 -1.15 -6.29
N MET A 89 -11.09 -0.04 -6.29
CA MET A 89 -10.56 0.56 -7.52
C MET A 89 -9.24 -0.11 -7.96
N ASP A 90 -8.83 0.22 -9.17
CA ASP A 90 -7.55 -0.17 -9.75
C ASP A 90 -6.64 1.05 -9.91
N LEU A 91 -5.59 1.12 -9.09
CA LEU A 91 -4.60 2.19 -9.11
C LEU A 91 -3.83 2.26 -10.44
N MET A 92 -3.58 1.11 -11.08
CA MET A 92 -2.84 1.10 -12.34
C MET A 92 -3.69 1.67 -13.46
N SER A 93 -4.97 1.28 -13.52
CA SER A 93 -5.94 1.88 -14.43
C SER A 93 -6.08 3.40 -14.22
N LEU A 94 -6.11 3.85 -12.96
CA LEU A 94 -6.12 5.29 -12.63
C LEU A 94 -4.83 6.01 -13.06
N ASN A 95 -3.67 5.36 -12.95
CA ASN A 95 -2.40 5.94 -13.41
C ASN A 95 -2.37 6.09 -14.94
N ILE A 96 -2.80 5.07 -15.68
CA ILE A 96 -2.90 5.13 -17.15
C ILE A 96 -3.88 6.23 -17.58
N HIS A 97 -5.06 6.26 -16.97
CA HIS A 97 -6.07 7.27 -17.30
C HIS A 97 -5.54 8.69 -17.08
N ARG A 98 -4.91 8.94 -15.92
CA ARG A 98 -4.36 10.26 -15.60
C ARG A 98 -3.13 10.63 -16.44
N GLY A 99 -2.33 9.65 -16.88
CA GLY A 99 -1.28 9.89 -17.85
C GLY A 99 -1.84 10.48 -19.14
N ARG A 100 -2.89 9.86 -19.70
CA ARG A 100 -3.57 10.32 -20.93
C ARG A 100 -4.26 11.68 -20.76
N ASP A 101 -4.84 11.92 -19.60
CA ASP A 101 -5.47 13.20 -19.26
C ASP A 101 -4.46 14.36 -19.21
N HIS A 102 -3.21 14.06 -18.87
CA HIS A 102 -2.15 15.05 -18.68
C HIS A 102 -1.15 15.17 -19.86
N GLY A 103 -1.32 14.39 -20.93
CA GLY A 103 -0.52 14.46 -22.17
C GLY A 103 0.62 13.44 -22.22
#